data_AF-A0A7W7ISY3-F1
#
_entry.id   AF-A0A7W7ISY3-F1
#
_cell.length_a   1.000
_cell.length_b   1.000
_cell.length_c   1.000
_cell.angle_alpha   90.00
_cell.angle_beta   90.00
_cell.angle_gamma   90.00
#
_symmetry.space_group_name_H-M   'P 1'
#
loop_
_entity.id
_entity.type
_entity.pdbx_description
1 polymer ?
#
loop_
_entity_poly.entity_id
_entity_poly.type
_entity_poly.pdbx_seq_one_letter_code
_entity_poly.pdbx_strand_id
1 'polypeptide(L)' 'MKRSRFTDEQIIGILREQEAGVTTAEVCRRHGVSSATFY' A
#
# COMPACT_ATOMS: atom_id res chain seq x y z
N MET A 1 14.76 10.99 12.79
CA MET A 1 13.47 10.39 12.37
C MET A 1 13.74 8.97 11.89
N LYS A 2 12.92 7.98 12.26
CA LYS A 2 12.99 6.66 11.61
C LYS A 2 12.73 6.85 10.11
N ARG A 3 13.52 6.20 9.26
CA ARG A 3 13.21 6.17 7.82
C ARG A 3 11.86 5.51 7.63
N SER A 4 11.04 6.08 6.75
CA SER A 4 9.83 5.40 6.28
C SER A 4 10.22 4.08 5.63
N ARG A 5 9.36 3.06 5.81
CA ARG A 5 9.50 1.76 5.16
C ARG A 5 9.20 1.85 3.66
N PHE A 6 8.40 2.83 3.25
CA PHE A 6 7.98 3.06 1.88
C PHE A 6 8.33 4.49 1.45
N THR A 7 8.71 4.63 0.18
CA THR A 7 8.81 5.93 -0.51
C THR A 7 7.41 6.45 -0.88
N ASP A 8 7.29 7.74 -1.14
CA ASP A 8 6.01 8.35 -1.53
C ASP A 8 5.51 7.77 -2.86
N GLU A 9 6.43 7.49 -3.80
CA GLU A 9 6.10 6.84 -5.07
C GLU A 9 5.52 5.43 -4.87
N GLN A 10 6.06 4.66 -3.92
CA GLN A 10 5.52 3.35 -3.56
C GLN A 10 4.13 3.45 -2.95
N ILE A 11 3.91 4.43 -2.06
CA ILE A 11 2.59 4.66 -1.46
C ILE A 11 1.56 5.02 -2.54
N ILE A 12 1.91 5.94 -3.45
CA ILE A 12 1.03 6.34 -4.57
C ILE A 12 0.73 5.15 -5.48
N GLY A 13 1.73 4.32 -5.79
CA GLY A 13 1.53 3.11 -6.60
C GLY A 13 0.54 2.13 -5.96
N ILE A 14 0.72 1.87 -4.67
CA ILE A 14 -0.15 1.01 -3.85
C ILE A 14 -1.61 1.50 -3.88
N LEU A 15 -1.82 2.82 -3.71
CA LEU A 15 -3.17 3.41 -3.74
C LEU A 15 -3.81 3.30 -5.13
N ARG A 16 -3.04 3.55 -6.20
CA ARG A 16 -3.53 3.44 -7.58
C ARG A 16 -3.94 2.02 -7.95
N GLU A 17 -3.28 0.99 -7.44
CA GLU A 17 -3.70 -0.41 -7.65
C GLU A 17 -5.12 -0.65 -7.08
N GLN A 18 -5.42 -0.10 -5.90
CA GLN A 18 -6.76 -0.19 -5.32
C GLN A 18 -7.78 0.64 -6.09
N GLU A 19 -7.43 1.84 -6.54
CA GLU A 19 -8.28 2.66 -7.44
C GLU A 19 -8.57 1.95 -8.77
N ALA A 20 -7.62 1.17 -9.29
CA ALA A 20 -7.78 0.34 -10.48
C ALA A 20 -8.61 -0.94 -10.25
N GLY A 21 -9.12 -1.15 -9.03
CA GLY A 21 -10.04 -2.23 -8.70
C GLY A 21 -9.39 -3.48 -8.07
N VAL A 22 -8.10 -3.45 -7.75
CA VAL A 22 -7.47 -4.52 -6.96
C VAL A 22 -8.03 -4.46 -5.54
N THR A 23 -8.41 -5.61 -4.98
CA THR A 23 -8.95 -5.65 -3.61
C THR A 23 -7.89 -5.25 -2.59
N THR A 24 -8.28 -4.56 -1.52
CA THR A 24 -7.37 -4.16 -0.44
C THR A 24 -6.59 -5.34 0.13
N ALA A 25 -7.23 -6.50 0.28
CA ALA A 25 -6.58 -7.72 0.78
C ALA A 25 -5.41 -8.17 -0.11
N GLU A 26 -5.59 -8.08 -1.43
CA GLU A 26 -4.59 -8.45 -2.41
C GLU A 26 -3.44 -7.42 -2.47
N VAL A 27 -3.76 -6.12 -2.45
CA VAL A 27 -2.75 -5.05 -2.36
C VAL A 27 -1.92 -5.18 -1.08
N CYS A 28 -2.58 -5.37 0.06
CA CYS A 28 -1.93 -5.59 1.36
C CYS A 28 -0.99 -6.80 1.34
N ARG A 29 -1.43 -7.91 0.75
CA ARG A 29 -0.63 -9.14 0.64
C ARG A 29 0.62 -8.97 -0.23
N ARG A 30 0.51 -8.31 -1.39
CA ARG A 30 1.65 -8.08 -2.30
C ARG A 30 2.72 -7.20 -1.66
N HIS A 31 2.30 -6.13 -1.00
CA HIS A 31 3.21 -5.10 -0.50
C HIS A 31 3.63 -5.30 0.97
N GLY A 32 3.13 -6.37 1.61
CA GLY A 32 3.41 -6.66 3.01
C GLY A 32 2.94 -5.52 3.93
N VAL A 33 1.74 -5.00 3.64
CA VAL A 33 1.06 -3.94 4.39
C VAL A 33 -0.11 -4.58 5.12
N SER A 34 -0.34 -4.21 6.37
CA SER A 34 -1.55 -4.66 7.08
C SER A 34 -2.75 -3.83 6.64
N SER A 35 -3.95 -4.40 6.62
CA SER A 35 -5.16 -3.62 6.31
C SER A 35 -5.34 -2.42 7.24
N ALA A 36 -4.90 -2.53 8.50
CA ALA A 36 -4.93 -1.44 9.48
C ALA A 36 -3.91 -0.32 9.20
N THR A 37 -2.90 -0.56 8.36
CA THR A 37 -1.97 0.47 7.89
C THR A 37 -2.44 1.08 6.58
N PHE A 38 -3.24 0.34 5.81
CA PHE A 38 -3.75 0.78 4.51
C PHE A 38 -4.94 1.73 4.65
N TYR A 39 -5.79 1.55 5.66
CA TYR A 39 -6.87 2.46 6.05
C TYR A 39 -6.42 3.43 7.15
#